data_AF-A0A2V6DFK1-F1
#
_entry.id   AF-A0A2V6DFK1-F1
#
_cell.length_a   1.000
_cell.length_b   1.000
_cell.length_c   1.000
_cell.angle_alpha   90.00
_cell.angle_beta   90.00
_cell.angle_gamma   90.00
#
_symmetry.space_group_name_H-M   'P 1'
#
loop_
_entity.id
_entity.type
_entity.pdbx_description
1 polymer ?
#
loop_
_entity_poly.entity_id
_entity_poly.type
_entity_poly.pdbx_seq_one_letter_code
_entity_poly.pdbx_strand_id
1 'polypeptide(L)'
;MEKTTRFSLGTGGGSEFSPREILPAAAKRVGVLALPLPALLLEDLAVPVPAFTSRSRLLLFAPHPDDESLGCSILLQRAVRARAMIRVVYVTDGDDNPWPQRVLERKWRLNDNDRRRWGRLRRTEALAALRVLGMHGSAACFLGLPDQKLSAMLMRGALCSNHC
;
A
#
# COMPACT_ATOMS: atom_id res chain seq x y z
N MET A 1 -1.80 -19.54 -57.27
CA MET A 1 -2.53 -20.11 -56.12
C MET A 1 -2.40 -19.13 -54.95
N GLU A 2 -3.25 -18.11 -54.95
CA GLU A 2 -3.51 -17.26 -53.79
C GLU A 2 -4.43 -18.00 -52.81
N LYS A 3 -4.20 -17.83 -51.51
CA LYS A 3 -5.29 -17.67 -50.55
C LYS A 3 -4.97 -16.53 -49.60
N THR A 4 -5.45 -15.36 -49.99
CA THR A 4 -5.88 -14.27 -49.11
C THR A 4 -6.98 -14.79 -48.18
N THR A 5 -6.85 -14.56 -46.87
CA THR A 5 -8.03 -14.45 -46.00
C THR A 5 -7.83 -13.32 -45.00
N ARG A 6 -8.65 -12.29 -45.18
CA ARG A 6 -8.85 -11.11 -44.34
C ARG A 6 -10.03 -11.41 -43.40
N PHE A 7 -9.94 -11.11 -42.11
CA PHE A 7 -11.10 -11.04 -41.19
C PHE A 7 -10.69 -10.18 -39.98
N SER A 8 -11.00 -8.88 -39.97
CA SER A 8 -12.23 -8.18 -39.52
C SER A 8 -12.22 -7.84 -38.03
N LEU A 9 -12.35 -6.54 -37.74
CA LEU A 9 -12.45 -5.93 -36.42
C LEU A 9 -13.66 -6.44 -35.64
N GLY A 10 -13.44 -6.77 -34.37
CA GLY A 10 -14.47 -6.97 -33.36
C GLY A 10 -14.23 -6.05 -32.18
N THR A 11 -15.15 -5.11 -31.96
CA THR A 11 -15.27 -4.26 -30.78
C THR A 11 -15.74 -5.08 -29.59
N GLY A 12 -14.90 -5.25 -28.56
CA GLY A 12 -15.33 -5.62 -27.20
C GLY A 12 -15.00 -4.42 -26.29
N GLY A 13 -15.95 -3.72 -25.70
CA GLY A 13 -17.04 -4.26 -24.89
C GLY A 13 -16.54 -4.27 -23.46
N GLY A 14 -16.68 -3.13 -22.77
CA GLY A 14 -16.19 -2.94 -21.41
C GLY A 14 -16.81 -3.95 -20.45
N SER A 15 -15.98 -4.70 -19.74
CA SER A 15 -16.40 -5.49 -18.59
C SER A 15 -16.37 -4.59 -17.36
N GLU A 16 -17.54 -4.04 -17.10
CA GLU A 16 -17.93 -3.37 -15.87
C GLU A 16 -17.89 -4.41 -14.72
N PHE A 17 -16.97 -4.24 -13.79
CA PHE A 17 -16.81 -5.11 -12.64
C PHE A 17 -17.92 -4.79 -11.62
N SER A 18 -19.00 -5.58 -11.61
CA SER A 18 -20.12 -5.45 -10.67
C SER A 18 -19.81 -6.20 -9.35
N PRO A 19 -19.68 -5.53 -8.18
CA PRO A 19 -19.28 -6.18 -6.93
C PRO A 19 -20.40 -6.92 -6.16
N ARG A 20 -21.47 -7.38 -6.81
CA ARG A 20 -22.73 -7.73 -6.10
C ARG A 20 -23.12 -9.20 -5.98
N GLU A 21 -22.24 -10.15 -6.30
CA GLU A 21 -22.58 -11.57 -6.13
C GLU A 21 -21.46 -12.33 -5.41
N ILE A 22 -21.46 -12.27 -4.07
CA ILE A 22 -21.11 -13.39 -3.17
C ILE A 22 -21.80 -13.09 -1.84
N LEU A 23 -22.82 -13.87 -1.48
CA LEU A 23 -23.19 -14.24 -0.10
C LEU A 23 -24.42 -15.18 -0.17
N PRO A 24 -24.31 -16.45 0.25
CA PRO A 24 -25.47 -17.34 0.32
C PRO A 24 -26.37 -16.97 1.50
N ALA A 25 -27.68 -17.08 1.28
CA ALA A 25 -28.71 -16.96 2.30
C ALA A 25 -28.70 -18.16 3.26
N ALA A 26 -29.15 -17.90 4.49
CA ALA A 26 -29.46 -18.84 5.58
C ALA A 26 -28.30 -19.26 6.51
N ALA A 27 -28.01 -18.41 7.50
CA ALA A 27 -27.36 -18.83 8.74
C ALA A 27 -28.42 -19.16 9.81
N LYS A 28 -28.47 -20.42 10.25
CA LYS A 28 -29.28 -20.88 11.38
C LYS A 28 -28.80 -20.21 12.68
N ARG A 29 -29.73 -19.64 13.46
CA ARG A 29 -29.44 -19.08 14.79
C ARG A 29 -29.23 -20.22 15.79
N VAL A 30 -27.99 -20.40 16.26
CA VAL A 30 -27.68 -21.14 17.48
C VAL A 30 -27.61 -20.12 18.60
N GLY A 31 -28.47 -20.24 19.61
CA GLY A 31 -28.53 -19.33 20.75
C GLY A 31 -27.24 -19.42 21.56
N VAL A 32 -26.52 -18.31 21.65
CA VAL A 32 -25.44 -18.13 22.62
C VAL A 32 -26.00 -17.31 23.79
N LEU A 33 -25.88 -17.89 24.98
CA LEU A 33 -26.26 -17.32 26.26
C LEU A 33 -25.58 -15.94 26.42
N ALA A 34 -26.36 -14.86 26.48
CA ALA A 34 -25.86 -13.51 26.62
C ALA A 34 -25.27 -13.30 28.03
N LEU A 35 -23.95 -13.19 28.12
CA LEU A 35 -23.28 -12.62 29.29
C LEU A 35 -23.09 -11.11 29.02
N PRO A 36 -23.64 -10.21 29.85
CA PRO A 36 -23.48 -8.78 29.65
C PRO A 36 -22.08 -8.38 30.13
N LEU A 37 -21.18 -8.06 29.19
CA LEU A 37 -19.96 -7.31 29.46
C LEU A 37 -20.29 -5.84 29.20
N PRO A 38 -20.61 -5.01 30.21
CA PRO A 38 -20.84 -3.60 29.97
C PRO A 38 -19.49 -2.87 29.87
N ALA A 39 -19.41 -1.96 28.89
CA ALA A 39 -18.58 -0.76 28.95
C ALA A 39 -17.05 -0.92 28.87
N LEU A 40 -16.55 -1.57 27.83
CA LEU A 40 -15.41 -1.00 27.11
C LEU A 40 -15.96 -0.34 25.84
N LEU A 41 -16.78 0.69 26.05
CA LEU A 41 -17.05 1.69 25.03
C LEU A 41 -15.70 2.35 24.77
N LEU A 42 -15.00 1.82 23.77
CA LEU A 42 -14.09 2.61 22.96
C LEU A 42 -14.96 3.75 22.46
N GLU A 43 -14.91 4.91 23.14
CA GLU A 43 -15.43 6.15 22.58
C GLU A 43 -14.93 6.17 21.14
N ASP A 44 -15.85 6.20 20.17
CA ASP A 44 -15.54 6.35 18.75
C ASP A 44 -14.75 7.65 18.64
N LEU A 45 -13.43 7.55 18.74
CA LEU A 45 -12.51 8.66 18.57
C LEU A 45 -12.67 9.03 17.10
N ALA A 46 -13.59 9.95 16.84
CA ALA A 46 -13.88 10.44 15.52
C ALA A 46 -12.64 11.18 15.05
N VAL A 47 -11.72 10.44 14.43
CA VAL A 47 -10.55 11.01 13.78
C VAL A 47 -11.11 11.84 12.62
N PRO A 48 -10.97 13.17 12.65
CA PRO A 48 -11.47 14.01 11.56
C PRO A 48 -10.68 13.66 10.31
N VAL A 49 -11.30 12.92 9.40
CA VAL A 49 -10.70 12.59 8.12
C VAL A 49 -11.00 13.73 7.15
N PRO A 50 -9.99 14.32 6.50
CA PRO A 50 -10.22 15.42 5.56
C PRO A 50 -11.13 14.99 4.41
N ALA A 51 -12.02 15.90 4.01
CA ALA A 51 -12.79 15.74 2.78
C ALA A 51 -11.89 16.04 1.57
N PHE A 52 -11.97 15.21 0.54
CA PHE A 52 -11.21 15.39 -0.70
C PHE A 52 -12.12 15.84 -1.84
N THR A 53 -11.55 16.65 -2.73
CA THR A 53 -12.15 17.07 -4.00
C THR A 53 -11.16 16.83 -5.14
N SER A 54 -11.59 17.03 -6.38
CA SER A 54 -10.70 16.94 -7.55
C SER A 54 -9.59 18.00 -7.58
N ARG A 55 -9.70 19.07 -6.77
CA ARG A 55 -8.66 20.09 -6.60
C ARG A 55 -7.68 19.78 -5.47
N SER A 56 -7.98 18.78 -4.65
CA SER A 56 -7.13 18.39 -3.52
C SER A 56 -5.83 17.74 -4.00
N ARG A 57 -4.76 17.93 -3.24
CA ARG A 57 -3.45 17.31 -3.46
C ARG A 57 -3.02 16.63 -2.17
N LEU A 58 -2.72 15.34 -2.24
CA LEU A 58 -2.28 14.51 -1.12
C LEU A 58 -0.86 14.02 -1.39
N LEU A 59 0.04 14.31 -0.45
CA LEU A 59 1.38 13.75 -0.39
C LEU A 59 1.49 12.89 0.86
N LEU A 60 1.68 11.59 0.68
CA LEU A 60 1.85 10.64 1.77
C LEU A 60 3.32 10.25 1.87
N PHE A 61 3.89 10.30 3.08
CA PHE A 61 5.19 9.71 3.38
C PHE A 61 4.98 8.37 4.06
N ALA A 62 5.37 7.29 3.40
CA ALA A 62 5.36 5.93 3.91
C ALA A 62 6.80 5.55 4.34
N PRO A 63 7.06 5.29 5.63
CA PRO A 63 8.38 4.85 6.09
C PRO A 63 8.89 3.62 5.32
N HIS A 64 8.01 2.64 5.11
CA HIS A 64 8.29 1.37 4.46
C HIS A 64 7.24 1.01 3.39
N PRO A 65 7.58 0.13 2.42
CA PRO A 65 6.62 -0.39 1.45
C PRO A 65 5.63 -1.37 2.09
N ASP A 66 4.41 -0.91 2.40
CA ASP A 66 3.28 -1.60 3.08
C ASP A 66 2.49 -0.62 3.96
N ASP A 67 3.17 0.36 4.55
CA ASP A 67 2.58 1.38 5.43
C ASP A 67 1.47 2.18 4.75
N GLU A 68 1.55 2.40 3.43
CA GLU A 68 0.50 3.11 2.69
C GLU A 68 -0.82 2.32 2.69
N SER A 69 -0.71 1.00 2.62
CA SER A 69 -1.86 0.10 2.59
C SER A 69 -2.37 -0.18 4.00
N LEU A 70 -1.47 -0.45 4.95
CA LEU A 70 -1.81 -0.77 6.34
C LEU A 70 -2.34 0.44 7.10
N GLY A 71 -1.65 1.58 7.00
CA GLY A 71 -1.97 2.77 7.80
C GLY A 71 -2.89 3.77 7.08
N CYS A 72 -2.92 3.77 5.74
CA CYS A 72 -3.49 4.89 4.98
C CYS A 72 -4.48 4.49 3.88
N SER A 73 -4.83 3.21 3.74
CA SER A 73 -5.69 2.73 2.63
C SER A 73 -7.04 3.45 2.56
N ILE A 74 -7.71 3.67 3.69
CA ILE A 74 -9.01 4.37 3.72
C ILE A 74 -8.87 5.81 3.24
N LEU A 75 -7.82 6.52 3.66
CA LEU A 75 -7.55 7.90 3.26
C LEU A 75 -7.23 7.98 1.76
N LEU A 76 -6.36 7.10 1.27
CA LEU A 76 -5.98 7.00 -0.15
C LEU A 76 -7.20 6.70 -1.02
N GLN A 77 -8.04 5.73 -0.65
CA GLN A 77 -9.25 5.42 -1.40
C GLN A 77 -10.25 6.58 -1.43
N ARG A 78 -10.39 7.34 -0.34
CA ARG A 78 -11.24 8.55 -0.34
C ARG A 78 -10.69 9.60 -1.32
N ALA A 79 -9.38 9.81 -1.32
CA ALA A 79 -8.73 10.73 -2.25
C ALA A 79 -8.86 10.26 -3.72
N VAL A 80 -8.71 8.96 -3.98
CA VAL A 80 -8.89 8.35 -5.32
C VAL A 80 -10.33 8.52 -5.80
N ARG A 81 -11.34 8.23 -4.97
CA ARG A 81 -12.76 8.42 -5.30
C ARG A 81 -13.09 9.88 -5.62
N ALA A 82 -12.45 10.82 -4.93
CA ALA A 82 -12.57 12.25 -5.18
C ALA A 82 -11.78 12.75 -6.41
N ARG A 83 -11.01 11.86 -7.07
CA ARG A 83 -10.09 12.20 -8.18
C ARG A 83 -9.05 13.25 -7.79
N ALA A 84 -8.60 13.24 -6.54
CA ALA A 84 -7.53 14.10 -6.06
C ALA A 84 -6.18 13.73 -6.70
N MET A 85 -5.23 14.66 -6.72
CA MET A 85 -3.85 14.37 -7.11
C MET A 85 -3.11 13.72 -5.94
N ILE A 86 -2.59 12.50 -6.12
CA ILE A 86 -1.93 11.73 -5.05
C ILE A 86 -0.49 11.44 -5.42
N ARG A 87 0.40 11.61 -4.44
CA ARG A 87 1.79 11.14 -4.47
C ARG A 87 2.09 10.38 -3.19
N VAL A 88 2.79 9.26 -3.32
CA VAL A 88 3.26 8.44 -2.19
C VAL A 88 4.78 8.39 -2.27
N VAL A 89 5.43 8.83 -1.20
CA VAL A 89 6.88 8.86 -1.06
C VAL A 89 7.26 7.77 -0.07
N TYR A 90 7.94 6.74 -0.58
CA TYR A 90 8.55 5.71 0.21
C TYR A 90 9.92 6.17 0.67
N VAL A 91 10.09 6.27 1.99
CA VAL A 91 11.31 6.77 2.60
C VAL A 91 12.43 5.74 2.46
N THR A 92 12.13 4.48 2.77
CA THR A 92 13.07 3.36 2.68
C THR A 92 12.51 2.25 1.79
N ASP A 93 13.35 1.30 1.39
CA ASP A 93 12.93 0.11 0.65
C ASP A 93 12.49 -1.04 1.58
N GLY A 94 12.58 -0.85 2.91
CA GLY A 94 12.29 -1.89 3.89
C GLY A 94 13.17 -3.13 3.75
N ASP A 95 14.44 -2.93 3.38
CA ASP A 95 15.41 -3.94 3.03
C ASP A 95 16.18 -4.54 4.23
N ASP A 96 15.98 -3.99 5.44
CA ASP A 96 16.69 -4.43 6.65
C ASP A 96 15.81 -5.20 7.65
N ASN A 97 14.63 -5.69 7.24
CA ASN A 97 13.86 -6.65 8.02
C ASN A 97 14.22 -8.11 7.63
N PRO A 98 15.02 -8.83 8.44
CA PRO A 98 15.56 -10.12 8.05
C PRO A 98 14.52 -11.25 8.12
N TRP A 99 13.49 -11.15 8.97
CA TRP A 99 12.64 -12.31 9.26
C TRP A 99 11.78 -12.75 8.07
N PRO A 100 11.01 -11.85 7.41
CA PRO A 100 10.25 -12.23 6.22
C PRO A 100 11.17 -12.72 5.09
N GLN A 101 12.33 -12.07 4.93
CA GLN A 101 13.31 -12.45 3.90
C GLN A 101 13.87 -13.86 4.14
N ARG A 102 14.27 -14.19 5.37
CA ARG A 102 14.79 -15.53 5.71
C ARG A 102 13.77 -16.62 5.39
N VAL A 103 12.50 -16.38 5.71
CA VAL A 103 11.40 -17.32 5.46
C VAL A 103 11.17 -17.47 3.96
N LEU A 104 11.05 -16.38 3.22
CA LEU A 104 10.73 -16.42 1.78
C LEU A 104 11.90 -16.99 0.96
N GLU A 105 13.13 -16.58 1.27
CA GLU A 105 14.34 -16.99 0.54
C GLU A 105 14.95 -18.29 1.08
N ARG A 106 14.42 -18.82 2.19
CA ARG A 106 14.92 -20.03 2.88
C ARG A 106 16.41 -19.98 3.20
N LYS A 107 16.90 -18.79 3.59
CA LYS A 107 18.30 -18.53 3.93
C LYS A 107 18.42 -18.10 5.38
N TRP A 108 19.37 -18.66 6.12
CA TRP A 108 19.67 -18.22 7.49
C TRP A 108 20.57 -16.97 7.51
N ARG A 109 21.62 -16.99 6.70
CA ARG A 109 22.57 -15.88 6.53
C ARG A 109 22.18 -15.05 5.31
N LEU A 110 21.93 -13.77 5.54
CA LEU A 110 21.63 -12.79 4.50
C LEU A 110 22.85 -11.89 4.30
N ASN A 111 23.21 -11.62 3.04
CA ASN A 111 24.23 -10.65 2.68
C ASN A 111 23.60 -9.39 2.05
N ASP A 112 24.42 -8.38 1.75
CA ASP A 112 23.94 -7.12 1.19
C ASP A 112 23.25 -7.27 -0.18
N ASN A 113 23.66 -8.26 -0.99
CA ASN A 113 23.00 -8.51 -2.27
C ASN A 113 21.60 -9.11 -2.08
N ASP A 114 21.44 -9.98 -1.09
CA ASP A 114 20.14 -10.51 -0.69
C ASP A 114 19.23 -9.36 -0.23
N ARG A 115 19.72 -8.43 0.61
CA ARG A 115 18.95 -7.25 1.06
C ARG A 115 18.55 -6.34 -0.09
N ARG A 116 19.46 -6.04 -1.01
CA ARG A 116 19.14 -5.26 -2.23
C ARG A 116 18.08 -5.94 -3.10
N ARG A 117 18.11 -7.27 -3.21
CA ARG A 117 17.07 -8.02 -3.93
C ARG A 117 15.73 -7.90 -3.20
N TRP A 118 15.73 -8.02 -1.88
CA TRP A 118 14.56 -7.87 -1.04
C TRP A 118 13.91 -6.49 -1.19
N GLY A 119 14.70 -5.42 -1.13
CA GLY A 119 14.20 -4.06 -1.36
C GLY A 119 13.54 -3.89 -2.74
N ARG A 120 14.13 -4.44 -3.81
CA ARG A 120 13.53 -4.41 -5.16
C ARG A 120 12.19 -5.16 -5.24
N LEU A 121 12.09 -6.31 -4.57
CA LEU A 121 10.84 -7.06 -4.47
C LEU A 121 9.76 -6.20 -3.77
N ARG A 122 10.08 -5.63 -2.60
CA ARG A 122 9.15 -4.79 -1.85
C ARG A 122 8.71 -3.53 -2.60
N ARG A 123 9.59 -2.90 -3.40
CA ARG A 123 9.19 -1.83 -4.32
C ARG A 123 8.14 -2.30 -5.33
N THR A 124 8.33 -3.51 -5.87
CA THR A 124 7.40 -4.10 -6.82
C THR A 124 6.05 -4.39 -6.16
N GLU A 125 6.06 -4.90 -4.93
CA GLU A 125 4.86 -5.13 -4.12
C GLU A 125 4.10 -3.83 -3.83
N ALA A 126 4.79 -2.77 -3.41
CA ALA A 126 4.19 -1.45 -3.21
C ALA A 126 3.55 -0.90 -4.48
N LEU A 127 4.22 -0.99 -5.64
CA LEU A 127 3.63 -0.57 -6.91
C LEU A 127 2.38 -1.38 -7.28
N ALA A 128 2.36 -2.68 -6.96
CA ALA A 128 1.18 -3.52 -7.14
C ALA A 128 0.05 -3.11 -6.17
N ALA A 129 0.36 -2.84 -4.90
CA ALA A 129 -0.60 -2.37 -3.90
C ALA A 129 -1.24 -1.03 -4.30
N LEU A 130 -0.45 -0.07 -4.78
CA LEU A 130 -0.97 1.20 -5.30
C LEU A 130 -1.92 0.99 -6.48
N ARG A 131 -1.64 0.04 -7.36
CA ARG A 131 -2.54 -0.30 -8.47
C ARG A 131 -3.88 -0.83 -7.96
N VAL A 132 -3.86 -1.69 -6.94
CA VAL A 132 -5.08 -2.18 -6.26
C VAL A 132 -5.86 -1.05 -5.61
N LEU A 133 -5.18 -0.05 -5.04
CA LEU A 133 -5.79 1.16 -4.49
C LEU A 133 -6.33 2.14 -5.55
N GLY A 134 -6.21 1.83 -6.85
CA GLY A 134 -6.71 2.65 -7.95
C GLY A 134 -5.76 3.76 -8.38
N MET A 135 -4.47 3.64 -8.05
CA MET A 135 -3.44 4.61 -8.40
C MET A 135 -2.50 4.10 -9.48
N HIS A 136 -1.96 5.00 -10.30
CA HIS A 136 -0.92 4.66 -11.26
C HIS A 136 0.46 4.58 -10.58
N GLY A 137 1.36 3.72 -11.07
CA GLY A 137 2.70 3.56 -10.51
C GLY A 137 3.54 4.85 -10.51
N SER A 138 3.24 5.79 -11.40
CA SER A 138 3.86 7.14 -11.41
C SER A 138 3.50 8.01 -10.21
N ALA A 139 2.54 7.60 -9.38
CA ALA A 139 2.24 8.25 -8.11
C ALA A 139 3.30 7.94 -7.03
N ALA A 140 4.07 6.86 -7.20
CA ALA A 140 5.12 6.46 -6.27
C ALA A 140 6.43 7.22 -6.53
N CYS A 141 7.10 7.57 -5.46
CA CYS A 141 8.48 8.04 -5.43
C CYS A 141 9.23 7.26 -4.36
N PHE A 142 10.43 6.75 -4.67
CA PHE A 142 11.26 6.01 -3.71
C PHE A 142 12.53 6.82 -3.44
N LEU A 143 12.75 7.20 -2.18
CA LEU A 143 13.96 7.93 -1.79
C LEU A 143 15.17 7.01 -1.62
N GLY A 144 14.93 5.74 -1.29
CA GLY A 144 15.99 4.74 -1.11
C GLY A 144 16.90 5.05 0.08
N LEU A 145 16.38 5.70 1.12
CA LEU A 145 17.13 5.93 2.35
C LEU A 145 17.36 4.60 3.08
N PRO A 146 18.48 4.46 3.81
CA PRO A 146 18.81 3.22 4.48
C PRO A 146 17.80 2.91 5.58
N ASP A 147 17.20 1.72 5.48
CA ASP A 147 16.27 1.21 6.48
C ASP A 147 16.93 1.12 7.87
N GLN A 148 16.16 1.38 8.91
CA GLN A 148 16.55 1.44 10.33
C GLN A 148 17.68 2.43 10.69
N LYS A 149 18.15 3.26 9.75
CA LYS A 149 19.26 4.21 9.97
C LYS A 149 18.86 5.68 9.85
N LEU A 150 17.58 5.98 9.61
CA LEU A 150 17.07 7.35 9.47
C LEU A 150 17.37 8.23 10.69
N SER A 151 17.10 7.75 11.90
CA SER A 151 17.38 8.50 13.14
C SER A 151 18.88 8.78 13.29
N ALA A 152 19.73 7.80 12.97
CA ALA A 152 21.18 7.99 13.02
C ALA A 152 21.66 9.03 11.98
N MET A 153 21.08 9.04 10.77
CA MET A 153 21.38 10.06 9.76
C MET A 153 20.96 11.45 10.21
N LEU A 154 19.76 11.59 10.78
CA LEU A 154 19.24 12.86 11.28
C LEU A 154 20.16 13.44 12.37
N MET A 155 20.55 12.61 13.34
CA MET A 155 21.44 13.04 14.42
C MET A 155 22.83 13.41 13.91
N ARG A 156 23.39 12.69 12.92
CA ARG A 156 24.68 13.04 12.33
C ARG A 156 24.62 14.36 11.54
N GLY A 157 23.54 14.61 10.82
CA GLY A 157 23.32 15.87 10.12
C GLY A 157 23.18 17.05 11.08
N ALA A 158 22.42 16.89 12.16
CA ALA A 158 22.24 17.92 13.19
C ALA A 158 23.55 18.26 13.93
N LEU A 159 24.43 17.29 14.12
CA LEU A 159 25.73 17.49 14.75
C LEU A 159 26.75 18.20 13.83
N CYS A 160 26.60 18.07 12.51
CA CYS A 160 27.47 18.76 11.54
C CYS A 160 27.04 20.22 11.29
N SER A 161 25.79 20.59 11.60
CA SER A 161 25.28 21.97 11.43
C SER A 161 25.69 22.94 12.54
N ASN A 162 26.35 22.47 13.61
CA ASN A 162 26.79 23.29 14.75
C ASN A 162 28.26 23.74 14.66
N HIS A 163 28.90 23.59 13.49
CA HIS A 163 30.22 24.13 13.20
C HIS A 163 30.15 25.02 11.95
N CYS A 164 29.51 26.17 12.09
CA CYS A 164 29.64 27.33 11.22
C CYS A 164 29.88 28.55 12.09
#